data_AF-C3NJ91-F1
#
_entry.id   AF-C3NJ91-F1
#
_cell.length_a   1.000
_cell.length_b   1.000
_cell.length_c   1.000
_cell.angle_alpha   90.00
_cell.angle_beta   90.00
_cell.angle_gamma   90.00
#
_symmetry.space_group_name_H-M   'P 1'
#
loop_
_entity.id
_entity.type
_entity.pdbx_description
1 polymer ?
#
loop_
_entity_poly.entity_id
_entity_poly.type
_entity_poly.pdbx_seq_one_letter_code
_entity_poly.pdbx_strand_id
1 'polypeptide(L)'
;MQNFREISIDIVLSHRIRNYDQIILEGSRKRDSCAFFIYGYCKKISSKSKVLASWISNGKIVPHPLFCYLCPFYSLRDDDKTVTIDLFDIYLTYKNLKTQIERELEFIESRLSEFSFSTSIALRRRREDLIAFLDDISTKIKILMEIIRVSEREHGDGRYI
;
A
#
# COMPACT_ATOMS: atom_id res chain seq x y z
N MET A 1 22.14 5.73 12.03
CA MET A 1 21.74 4.38 11.57
C MET A 1 20.38 4.35 10.86
N GLN A 2 19.36 5.10 11.30
CA GLN A 2 18.07 5.21 10.60
C GLN A 2 18.21 5.53 9.09
N ASN A 3 19.03 6.54 8.76
CA ASN A 3 19.27 6.92 7.37
C ASN A 3 19.94 5.81 6.54
N PHE A 4 20.75 4.94 7.14
CA PHE A 4 21.45 3.90 6.40
C PHE A 4 20.49 2.78 5.94
N ARG A 5 19.57 2.33 6.80
CA ARG A 5 18.58 1.31 6.42
C ARG A 5 17.60 1.82 5.36
N GLU A 6 17.15 3.06 5.49
CA GLU A 6 16.31 3.72 4.49
C GLU A 6 17.01 3.77 3.14
N ILE A 7 18.26 4.26 3.10
CA ILE A 7 19.08 4.30 1.88
C ILE A 7 19.27 2.89 1.28
N SER A 8 19.52 1.86 2.10
CA SER A 8 19.67 0.50 1.59
C SER A 8 18.39 -0.02 0.94
N ILE A 9 17.22 0.23 1.56
CA ILE A 9 15.92 -0.12 0.98
C ILE A 9 15.71 0.62 -0.36
N ASP A 10 16.02 1.92 -0.39
CA ASP A 10 15.90 2.76 -1.59
C ASP A 10 16.79 2.24 -2.74
N ILE A 11 18.05 1.91 -2.47
CA ILE A 11 18.98 1.38 -3.47
C ILE A 11 18.47 0.06 -4.05
N VAL A 12 17.98 -0.85 -3.19
CA VAL A 12 17.53 -2.17 -3.60
C VAL A 12 16.27 -2.10 -4.47
N LEU A 13 15.37 -1.15 -4.19
CA LEU A 13 14.03 -1.11 -4.78
C LEU A 13 13.87 -0.08 -5.91
N SER A 14 14.65 1.01 -5.91
CA SER A 14 14.52 2.12 -6.87
C SER A 14 14.63 1.69 -8.34
N HIS A 15 15.51 0.74 -8.65
CA HIS A 15 15.68 0.23 -10.01
C HIS A 15 14.61 -0.79 -10.42
N ARG A 16 13.81 -1.30 -9.48
CA ARG A 16 12.81 -2.36 -9.72
C ARG A 16 11.39 -1.83 -9.81
N ILE A 17 11.14 -0.68 -9.20
CA ILE A 17 9.83 -0.04 -9.14
C ILE A 17 9.82 1.18 -10.05
N ARG A 18 8.89 1.21 -11.01
CA ARG A 18 8.70 2.37 -11.89
C ARG A 18 8.18 3.57 -11.08
N ASN A 19 8.64 4.77 -11.43
CA ASN A 19 8.26 6.03 -10.77
C ASN A 19 8.53 6.01 -9.25
N TYR A 20 9.65 5.37 -8.84
CA TYR A 20 9.99 5.19 -7.43
C TYR A 20 9.99 6.50 -6.63
N ASP A 21 10.63 7.55 -7.15
CA ASP A 21 10.72 8.84 -6.47
C ASP A 21 9.35 9.46 -6.19
N GLN A 22 8.41 9.34 -7.15
CA GLN A 22 7.04 9.79 -6.96
C GLN A 22 6.33 8.97 -5.88
N ILE A 23 6.52 7.65 -5.87
CA ILE A 23 5.95 6.75 -4.86
C ILE A 23 6.48 7.10 -3.46
N ILE A 24 7.77 7.37 -3.33
CA ILE A 24 8.40 7.78 -2.05
C ILE A 24 7.88 9.14 -1.61
N LEU A 25 7.73 10.10 -2.52
CA LEU A 25 7.15 11.41 -2.22
C LEU A 25 5.71 11.29 -1.71
N GLU A 26 4.87 10.53 -2.40
CA GLU A 26 3.49 10.27 -1.98
C GLU A 26 3.42 9.51 -0.65
N GLY A 27 4.29 8.52 -0.47
CA GLY A 27 4.43 7.76 0.77
C GLY A 27 4.82 8.64 1.96
N SER A 28 5.75 9.58 1.75
CA SER A 28 6.16 10.56 2.76
C SER A 28 5.01 11.49 3.11
N ARG A 29 4.32 12.05 2.11
CA ARG A 29 3.12 12.86 2.33
C ARG A 29 2.06 12.13 3.15
N LYS A 30 1.76 10.87 2.79
CA LYS A 30 0.83 10.02 3.55
C LYS A 30 1.31 9.77 4.97
N ARG A 31 2.60 9.51 5.18
CA ARG A 31 3.16 9.31 6.52
C ARG A 31 2.91 10.54 7.38
N ASP A 32 3.24 11.72 6.85
CA ASP A 32 3.22 12.98 7.60
C ASP A 32 1.79 13.46 7.90
N SER A 33 0.80 13.06 7.10
CA SER A 33 -0.63 13.34 7.34
C SER A 33 -1.40 12.18 8.00
N CYS A 34 -0.76 11.06 8.32
CA CYS A 34 -1.43 9.88 8.87
C CYS A 34 -1.79 10.09 10.35
N ALA A 35 -3.06 9.85 10.70
CA ALA A 35 -3.53 9.92 12.09
C ALA A 35 -2.79 8.95 13.04
N PHE A 36 -2.24 7.85 12.50
CA PHE A 36 -1.49 6.86 13.26
C PHE A 36 0.01 7.16 13.36
N PHE A 37 0.52 8.20 12.69
CA PHE A 37 1.93 8.55 12.75
C PHE A 37 2.14 9.68 13.76
N ILE A 38 2.64 9.35 14.94
CA ILE A 38 2.74 10.28 16.07
C ILE A 38 4.17 10.24 16.62
N TYR A 39 4.75 11.43 16.84
CA TYR A 39 6.11 11.61 17.38
C TYR A 39 7.19 10.84 16.62
N GLY A 40 7.04 10.69 15.29
CA GLY A 40 8.00 10.00 14.44
C GLY A 40 7.82 8.49 14.33
N TYR A 41 6.76 7.92 14.90
CA TYR A 41 6.51 6.46 14.87
C TYR A 41 5.08 6.14 14.44
N CYS A 42 4.90 4.98 13.81
CA CYS A 42 3.57 4.45 13.51
C CYS A 42 3.03 3.69 14.74
N LYS A 43 1.90 4.16 15.30
CA LYS A 43 1.22 3.47 16.40
C LYS A 43 0.26 2.38 15.96
N LYS A 44 -0.13 2.33 14.67
CA LYS A 44 -1.05 1.31 14.16
C LYS A 44 -0.38 -0.06 14.02
N ILE A 45 0.91 -0.07 13.67
CA ILE A 45 1.64 -1.29 13.33
C ILE A 45 2.51 -1.72 14.51
N SER A 46 2.27 -2.94 14.99
CA SER A 46 3.06 -3.59 16.03
C SER A 46 4.49 -3.83 15.58
N SER A 47 5.48 -3.71 16.49
CA SER A 47 6.89 -4.08 16.23
C SER A 47 7.10 -5.55 15.85
N LYS A 48 6.10 -6.41 16.08
CA LYS A 48 6.13 -7.82 15.65
C LYS A 48 5.80 -8.01 14.16
N SER A 49 5.37 -6.95 13.48
CA SER A 49 5.02 -6.96 12.05
C SER A 49 6.25 -7.13 11.18
N LYS A 50 6.13 -7.92 10.11
CA LYS A 50 7.22 -8.15 9.13
C LYS A 50 7.00 -7.26 7.91
N VAL A 51 7.22 -5.96 8.09
CA VAL A 51 7.01 -4.92 7.07
C VAL A 51 8.28 -4.10 6.86
N LEU A 52 8.34 -3.33 5.77
CA LEU A 52 9.46 -2.42 5.51
C LEU A 52 9.50 -1.29 6.56
N ALA A 53 10.47 -1.39 7.46
CA ALA A 53 10.75 -0.38 8.47
C ALA A 53 12.11 0.27 8.19
N SER A 54 12.14 1.62 8.15
CA SER A 54 13.40 2.36 8.17
C SER A 54 14.12 2.17 9.50
N TRP A 55 13.35 2.05 10.59
CA TRP A 55 13.91 1.90 11.94
C TRP A 55 12.93 1.21 12.89
N ILE A 56 13.46 0.42 13.84
CA ILE A 56 12.69 -0.17 14.94
C ILE A 56 13.49 0.05 16.23
N SER A 57 12.86 0.65 17.25
CA SER A 57 13.48 0.84 18.56
C SER A 57 12.41 0.81 19.66
N ASN A 58 12.70 0.11 20.76
CA ASN A 58 11.82 0.02 21.94
C ASN A 58 10.36 -0.33 21.60
N GLY A 59 10.15 -1.25 20.65
CA GLY A 59 8.81 -1.66 20.22
C GLY A 59 8.07 -0.66 19.33
N LYS A 60 8.72 0.43 18.91
CA LYS A 60 8.16 1.43 17.98
C LYS A 60 8.77 1.29 16.59
N ILE A 61 7.92 1.39 15.57
CA ILE A 61 8.33 1.31 14.16
C ILE A 61 8.34 2.72 13.55
N VAL A 62 9.41 3.05 12.84
CA VAL A 62 9.42 4.10 11.82
C VAL A 62 9.26 3.42 10.46
N PRO A 63 8.10 3.54 9.80
CA PRO A 63 7.86 2.89 8.52
C PRO A 63 8.67 3.59 7.41
N HIS A 64 9.13 2.80 6.45
CA HIS A 64 9.67 3.33 5.22
C HIS A 64 8.57 4.10 4.45
N PRO A 65 8.84 5.23 3.76
CA PRO A 65 7.84 5.94 2.98
C PRO A 65 7.08 5.04 1.99
N LEU A 66 7.80 4.11 1.33
CA LEU A 66 7.20 3.09 0.46
C LEU A 66 6.10 2.28 1.16
N PHE A 67 6.30 1.91 2.44
CA PHE A 67 5.29 1.21 3.20
C PHE A 67 4.07 2.10 3.46
N CYS A 68 4.26 3.37 3.77
CA CYS A 68 3.16 4.33 3.94
C CYS A 68 2.36 4.53 2.65
N TYR A 69 3.02 4.48 1.48
CA TYR A 69 2.33 4.48 0.20
C TYR A 69 1.40 3.27 0.03
N LEU A 70 1.87 2.09 0.45
CA LEU A 70 1.18 0.80 0.38
C LEU A 70 0.25 0.51 1.57
N CYS A 71 0.18 1.40 2.56
CA CYS A 71 -0.50 1.09 3.81
C CYS A 71 -2.03 1.10 3.61
N PRO A 72 -2.75 0.01 3.92
CA PRO A 72 -4.20 -0.03 3.79
C PRO A 72 -4.92 0.76 4.90
N PHE A 73 -4.19 1.19 5.93
CA PHE A 73 -4.77 1.84 7.11
C PHE A 73 -4.72 3.38 7.07
N TYR A 74 -4.04 3.99 6.08
CA TYR A 74 -3.78 5.44 6.05
C TYR A 74 -5.05 6.31 6.24
N SER A 75 -6.16 5.94 5.61
CA SER A 75 -7.41 6.72 5.64
C SER A 75 -8.38 6.29 6.75
N LEU A 76 -7.97 5.42 7.66
CA LEU A 76 -8.82 4.97 8.75
C LEU A 76 -8.81 5.95 9.92
N ARG A 77 -9.94 6.02 10.61
CA ARG A 77 -10.01 6.71 11.90
C ARG A 77 -9.22 5.92 12.93
N ASP A 78 -8.61 6.65 13.83
CA ASP A 78 -7.87 6.09 14.94
C ASP A 78 -8.79 5.32 15.88
N ASP A 79 -8.55 4.02 16.01
CA ASP A 79 -9.33 3.08 16.80
C ASP A 79 -8.57 2.58 18.03
N ASP A 80 -7.39 3.16 18.30
CA ASP A 80 -6.44 2.75 19.34
C ASP A 80 -6.04 1.26 19.31
N LYS A 81 -6.26 0.57 18.18
CA LYS A 81 -5.87 -0.83 17.99
C LYS A 81 -4.57 -0.94 17.22
N THR A 82 -3.58 -1.58 17.82
CA THR A 82 -2.40 -2.08 17.12
C THR A 82 -2.69 -3.37 16.36
N VAL A 83 -2.15 -3.49 15.15
CA VAL A 83 -2.23 -4.70 14.31
C VAL A 83 -0.83 -5.28 14.08
N THR A 84 -0.75 -6.61 14.00
CA THR A 84 0.44 -7.32 13.50
C THR A 84 0.13 -7.78 12.09
N ILE A 85 0.99 -7.42 11.14
CA ILE A 85 0.77 -7.65 9.71
C ILE A 85 2.10 -7.92 9.01
N ASP A 86 2.07 -8.60 7.87
CA ASP A 86 3.21 -8.72 6.97
C ASP A 86 2.90 -8.22 5.54
N LEU A 87 3.90 -8.28 4.65
CA LEU A 87 3.74 -7.87 3.26
C LEU A 87 2.71 -8.71 2.49
N PHE A 88 2.56 -9.99 2.84
CA PHE A 88 1.62 -10.90 2.18
C PHE A 88 0.18 -10.59 2.59
N ASP A 89 -0.07 -10.29 3.86
CA ASP A 89 -1.37 -9.82 4.34
C ASP A 89 -1.83 -8.55 3.61
N ILE A 90 -0.92 -7.60 3.38
CA ILE A 90 -1.21 -6.37 2.64
C ILE A 90 -1.51 -6.69 1.17
N TYR A 91 -0.73 -7.58 0.56
CA TYR A 91 -0.98 -8.07 -0.79
C TYR A 91 -2.37 -8.72 -0.91
N LEU A 92 -2.74 -9.60 0.02
CA LEU A 92 -4.06 -10.23 0.06
C LEU A 92 -5.18 -9.21 0.22
N THR A 93 -4.98 -8.19 1.06
CA THR A 93 -5.93 -7.09 1.23
C THR A 93 -6.22 -6.40 -0.10
N TYR A 94 -5.19 -6.04 -0.86
CA TYR A 94 -5.37 -5.41 -2.16
C TYR A 94 -5.92 -6.37 -3.22
N LYS A 95 -5.58 -7.66 -3.19
CA LYS A 95 -6.17 -8.67 -4.09
C LYS A 95 -7.67 -8.86 -3.87
N ASN A 96 -8.09 -8.89 -2.61
CA ASN A 96 -9.50 -8.98 -2.27
C ASN A 96 -10.24 -7.72 -2.70
N LEU A 97 -9.67 -6.54 -2.45
CA LEU A 97 -10.25 -5.27 -2.85
C LEU A 97 -10.37 -5.14 -4.38
N LYS A 98 -9.33 -5.57 -5.12
CA LYS A 98 -9.35 -5.66 -6.58
C LYS A 98 -10.52 -6.50 -7.08
N THR A 99 -10.68 -7.71 -6.55
CA THR A 99 -11.78 -8.62 -6.94
C THR A 99 -13.16 -8.00 -6.67
N GLN A 100 -13.31 -7.27 -5.55
CA GLN A 100 -14.56 -6.59 -5.22
C GLN A 100 -14.89 -5.48 -6.22
N ILE A 101 -13.90 -4.66 -6.59
CA ILE A 101 -14.08 -3.57 -7.55
C ILE A 101 -14.38 -4.11 -8.96
N GLU A 102 -13.71 -5.17 -9.39
CA GLU A 102 -13.98 -5.81 -10.70
C GLU A 102 -15.43 -6.30 -10.79
N ARG A 103 -15.94 -6.96 -9.73
CA ARG A 103 -17.35 -7.38 -9.66
C ARG A 103 -18.32 -6.20 -9.66
N GLU A 104 -17.97 -5.11 -8.99
CA GLU A 104 -18.79 -3.90 -8.98
C GLU A 104 -18.82 -3.22 -10.35
N LEU A 105 -17.70 -3.18 -11.06
CA LEU A 105 -17.61 -2.68 -12.43
C LEU A 105 -18.46 -3.52 -13.38
N GLU A 106 -18.38 -4.85 -13.31
CA GLU A 106 -19.25 -5.75 -14.08
C GLU A 106 -20.73 -5.48 -13.82
N PHE A 107 -21.11 -5.29 -12.55
CA PHE A 107 -22.47 -4.92 -12.17
C PHE A 107 -22.90 -3.58 -12.79
N ILE A 108 -22.06 -2.54 -12.66
CA ILE A 108 -22.37 -1.22 -13.23
C ILE A 108 -22.50 -1.29 -14.75
N GLU A 109 -21.61 -2.02 -15.44
CA GLU A 109 -21.65 -2.18 -16.89
C GLU A 109 -22.92 -2.91 -17.34
N SER A 110 -23.35 -3.94 -16.61
CA SER A 110 -24.64 -4.60 -16.86
C SER A 110 -25.81 -3.63 -16.72
N ARG A 111 -25.83 -2.78 -15.68
CA ARG A 111 -26.89 -1.78 -15.47
C ARG A 111 -26.86 -0.71 -16.56
N LEU A 112 -25.68 -0.22 -16.95
CA LEU A 112 -25.52 0.79 -18.00
C LEU A 112 -26.04 0.31 -19.36
N SER A 113 -25.97 -0.99 -19.63
CA SER A 113 -26.52 -1.58 -20.86
C SER A 113 -28.06 -1.57 -20.92
N GLU A 114 -28.74 -1.46 -19.77
CA GLU A 114 -30.20 -1.52 -19.65
C GLU A 114 -30.87 -0.13 -19.70
N PHE A 115 -30.15 0.96 -19.42
CA PHE A 115 -30.72 2.31 -19.31
C PHE A 115 -30.35 3.22 -20.49
N SER A 116 -31.25 4.15 -20.83
CA SER A 116 -30.95 5.20 -21.81
C SER A 116 -29.83 6.14 -21.31
N PHE A 117 -29.02 6.63 -22.25
CA PHE A 117 -27.78 7.39 -22.00
C PHE A 117 -27.94 8.54 -20.98
N SER A 118 -29.06 9.28 -21.05
CA SER A 118 -29.36 10.44 -20.20
C SER A 118 -29.62 10.12 -18.73
N THR A 119 -30.01 8.89 -18.40
CA THR A 119 -30.46 8.50 -17.04
C THR A 119 -29.32 7.93 -16.19
N SER A 120 -28.09 7.88 -16.74
CA SER A 120 -26.98 7.06 -16.21
C SER A 120 -25.72 7.83 -15.79
N ILE A 121 -25.75 9.16 -15.75
CA ILE A 121 -24.55 10.00 -15.49
C ILE A 121 -23.86 9.63 -14.16
N ALA A 122 -24.63 9.41 -13.09
CA ALA A 122 -24.08 9.02 -11.79
C ALA A 122 -23.36 7.65 -11.84
N LEU A 123 -23.92 6.68 -12.56
CA LEU A 123 -23.31 5.35 -12.73
C LEU A 123 -22.01 5.42 -13.53
N ARG A 124 -21.96 6.27 -14.55
CA ARG A 124 -20.75 6.48 -15.36
C ARG A 124 -19.63 7.11 -14.56
N ARG A 125 -19.94 8.14 -13.77
CA ARG A 125 -18.98 8.77 -12.88
C ARG A 125 -18.42 7.77 -11.88
N ARG A 126 -19.30 6.99 -11.23
CA ARG A 126 -18.88 5.91 -10.32
C ARG A 126 -17.99 4.88 -11.02
N ARG A 127 -18.31 4.51 -12.26
CA ARG A 127 -17.47 3.60 -13.07
C ARG A 127 -16.07 4.18 -13.29
N GLU A 128 -15.96 5.44 -13.68
CA GLU A 128 -14.67 6.12 -13.87
C GLU A 128 -13.86 6.18 -12.57
N ASP A 129 -14.52 6.53 -11.45
CA ASP A 129 -13.89 6.55 -10.12
C ASP A 129 -13.34 5.15 -9.73
N LEU A 130 -14.12 4.10 -9.99
CA LEU A 130 -13.72 2.70 -9.72
C LEU A 130 -12.57 2.24 -10.63
N ILE A 131 -12.55 2.65 -11.90
CA ILE A 131 -11.43 2.34 -12.82
C ILE A 131 -10.15 2.99 -12.32
N ALA A 132 -10.19 4.28 -11.97
CA ALA A 132 -9.04 4.98 -11.42
C ALA A 132 -8.53 4.33 -10.12
N PHE A 133 -9.46 3.88 -9.27
CA PHE A 133 -9.10 3.17 -8.05
C PHE A 133 -8.51 1.77 -8.31
N LEU A 134 -9.03 1.05 -9.30
CA LEU A 134 -8.51 -0.24 -9.74
C LEU A 134 -7.08 -0.15 -10.28
N ASP A 135 -6.76 0.93 -10.99
CA ASP A 135 -5.41 1.20 -11.50
C ASP A 135 -4.41 1.46 -10.36
N ASP A 136 -4.80 2.25 -9.36
CA ASP A 136 -4.02 2.49 -8.14
C ASP A 136 -3.78 1.17 -7.38
N ILE A 137 -4.82 0.37 -7.14
CA ILE A 137 -4.69 -0.94 -6.49
C ILE A 137 -3.79 -1.88 -7.28
N SER A 138 -3.95 -1.93 -8.60
CA SER A 138 -3.13 -2.77 -9.47
C SER A 138 -1.66 -2.37 -9.42
N THR A 139 -1.37 -1.08 -9.29
CA THR A 139 -0.01 -0.56 -9.10
C THR A 139 0.56 -1.00 -7.76
N LYS A 140 -0.19 -0.86 -6.66
CA LYS A 140 0.23 -1.31 -5.33
C LYS A 140 0.48 -2.82 -5.27
N ILE A 141 -0.36 -3.63 -5.92
CA ILE A 141 -0.16 -5.08 -6.05
C ILE A 141 1.16 -5.40 -6.75
N LYS A 142 1.47 -4.73 -7.87
CA LYS A 142 2.73 -4.94 -8.61
C LYS A 142 3.94 -4.62 -7.74
N ILE A 143 3.90 -3.50 -7.02
CA ILE A 143 4.96 -3.09 -6.09
C ILE A 143 5.13 -4.14 -4.97
N LEU A 144 4.04 -4.56 -4.32
CA LEU A 144 4.08 -5.56 -3.25
C LEU A 144 4.68 -6.88 -3.73
N MET A 145 4.28 -7.37 -4.90
CA MET A 145 4.87 -8.58 -5.46
C MET A 145 6.38 -8.44 -5.68
N GLU A 146 6.83 -7.28 -6.15
CA GLU A 146 8.27 -7.06 -6.39
C GLU A 146 9.06 -6.99 -5.08
N ILE A 147 8.52 -6.34 -4.04
CA ILE A 147 9.12 -6.33 -2.70
C ILE A 147 9.18 -7.75 -2.13
N ILE A 148 8.08 -8.52 -2.22
CA ILE A 148 8.02 -9.90 -1.73
C ILE A 148 9.07 -10.76 -2.43
N ARG A 149 9.16 -10.69 -3.77
CA ARG A 149 10.18 -11.44 -4.55
C ARG A 149 11.60 -11.11 -4.14
N VAL A 150 11.90 -9.83 -3.90
CA VAL A 150 13.23 -9.42 -3.43
C VAL A 150 13.48 -9.98 -2.03
N SER A 151 12.50 -9.90 -1.14
CA SER A 151 12.64 -10.43 0.21
C SER A 151 12.89 -11.94 0.22
N GLU A 152 12.23 -12.72 -0.63
CA GLU A 152 12.42 -14.17 -0.73
C GLU A 152 13.78 -14.55 -1.34
N ARG A 153 14.27 -13.81 -2.33
CA ARG A 153 15.58 -14.06 -2.96
C ARG A 153 16.74 -13.85 -1.98
N GLU A 154 16.68 -12.81 -1.16
CA GLU A 154 17.69 -12.55 -0.13
C GLU A 154 17.65 -13.60 0.99
N HIS A 155 16.49 -14.20 1.28
CA HIS A 155 16.38 -15.30 2.25
C HIS A 155 16.88 -16.65 1.72
N GLY A 156 16.91 -16.84 0.40
CA GLY A 156 17.47 -18.03 -0.24
C GLY A 156 19.01 -18.09 -0.26
N ASP A 157 19.68 -16.96 -0.05
CA ASP A 157 21.14 -16.81 -0.22
C ASP A 157 21.91 -16.59 1.10
N GLY A 158 21.25 -16.78 2.24
CA GLY A 158 21.91 -16.81 3.57
C GLY A 158 22.58 -15.50 4.00
N ARG A 159 22.21 -14.35 3.43
CA ARG A 159 22.72 -13.03 3.85
C ARG A 159 21.58 -12.16 4.35
N TYR A 160 21.55 -11.96 5.66
CA TYR A 160 20.61 -11.08 6.34
C TYR A 160 20.91 -9.60 6.05
N ILE A 161 19.85 -8.83 5.79
CA ILE A 161 19.77 -7.37 6.02
C ILE A 161 19.01 -7.14 7.33
#